data_AF-A0A813CAB2-F1
#
_entry.id   AF-A0A813CAB2-F1
#
_cell.length_a   1.000
_cell.length_b   1.000
_cell.length_c   1.000
_cell.angle_alpha   90.00
_cell.angle_beta   90.00
_cell.angle_gamma   90.00
#
_symmetry.space_group_name_H-M   'P 1'
#
loop_
_entity.id
_entity.type
_entity.pdbx_description
1 polymer ?
#
loop_
_entity_poly.entity_id
_entity_poly.type
_entity_poly.pdbx_seq_one_letter_code
_entity_poly.pdbx_strand_id
1 'polypeptide(L)'
;VMETYWHDGYTAISACCACGGGQVSHINGLWQVMRGPCTIEEECILSPNYPGNYSDNERCTILVNSTLAKPLKTIHWDVEYWFDYLHISGTFYSGRNDPQGVVPAGSIQWSADEDTHGTGWKLCASDEALTTTTAGVAEITEAATTSEPSTSSSTSPEPSVPA
;
A
#
# COMPACT_ATOMS: atom_id res chain seq x y z
N VAL A 1 4.80 21.06 28.54
CA VAL A 1 5.95 20.31 29.09
C VAL A 1 5.38 18.97 29.54
N MET A 2 5.45 17.95 28.67
CA MET A 2 4.86 16.65 29.00
C MET A 2 5.76 15.94 29.99
N GLU A 3 5.22 15.63 31.16
CA GLU A 3 5.93 15.00 32.25
C GLU A 3 6.42 13.62 31.83
N THR A 4 7.73 13.45 31.92
CA THR A 4 8.46 12.22 31.71
C THR A 4 8.10 11.22 32.81
N TYR A 5 7.25 10.24 32.50
CA TYR A 5 7.10 9.06 33.35
C TYR A 5 8.34 8.18 33.20
N TRP A 6 9.21 8.24 34.22
CA TRP A 6 10.46 7.48 34.29
C TRP A 6 10.25 6.16 35.03
N HIS A 7 10.43 5.05 34.32
CA HIS A 7 10.86 3.79 34.93
C HIS A 7 11.90 3.14 34.00
N ASP A 8 13.15 3.15 34.45
CA ASP A 8 14.26 2.31 33.99
C ASP A 8 14.56 2.28 32.47
N GLY A 9 14.27 3.36 31.75
CA GLY A 9 14.72 3.53 30.36
C GLY A 9 13.94 2.73 29.33
N TYR A 10 12.73 2.28 29.66
CA TYR A 10 11.91 1.52 28.72
C TYR A 10 10.67 2.28 28.22
N THR A 11 10.31 2.08 26.95
CA THR A 11 9.17 2.76 26.27
C THR A 11 7.84 2.07 26.58
N ALA A 12 6.70 2.71 26.29
CA ALA A 12 5.36 2.14 26.52
C ALA A 12 5.13 0.73 25.92
N ILE A 13 5.90 0.36 24.89
CA ILE A 13 5.91 -1.00 24.28
C ILE A 13 6.44 -2.07 25.26
N SER A 14 7.30 -1.69 26.20
CA SER A 14 7.93 -2.58 27.18
C SER A 14 7.19 -2.68 28.53
N ALA A 15 6.48 -1.61 28.92
CA ALA A 15 5.86 -1.52 30.25
C ALA A 15 4.67 -2.48 30.38
N CYS A 16 4.13 -2.95 29.25
CA CYS A 16 3.02 -3.89 29.21
C CYS A 16 3.38 -5.31 29.72
N CYS A 17 4.67 -5.61 29.91
CA CYS A 17 5.12 -6.92 30.40
C CYS A 17 5.16 -7.04 31.94
N ALA A 18 5.03 -5.94 32.69
CA ALA A 18 5.24 -5.95 34.15
C ALA A 18 4.05 -6.54 34.96
N CYS A 19 2.85 -6.69 34.36
CA CYS A 19 1.66 -7.14 35.09
C CYS A 19 0.96 -8.40 34.53
N GLY A 20 1.64 -9.21 33.71
CA GLY A 20 1.17 -10.54 33.34
C GLY A 20 0.00 -10.58 32.34
N GLY A 21 0.22 -10.08 31.11
CA GLY A 21 -0.81 -10.25 30.06
C GLY A 21 -0.49 -9.84 28.62
N GLY A 22 0.76 -9.54 28.26
CA GLY A 22 1.08 -9.21 26.87
C GLY A 22 2.38 -9.87 26.43
N GLN A 23 2.30 -11.02 25.77
CA GLN A 23 3.43 -11.45 24.95
C GLN A 23 3.52 -10.44 23.80
N VAL A 24 4.67 -9.78 23.62
CA VAL A 24 5.00 -9.22 22.31
C VAL A 24 4.90 -10.43 21.39
N SER A 25 3.86 -10.48 20.55
CA SER A 25 3.61 -11.61 19.66
C SER A 25 4.90 -11.83 18.90
N HIS A 26 5.61 -12.88 19.27
CA HIS A 26 6.91 -13.16 18.70
C HIS A 26 6.63 -13.43 17.22
N ILE A 27 7.13 -12.56 16.35
CA ILE A 27 6.89 -12.63 14.91
C ILE A 27 7.65 -13.86 14.42
N ASN A 28 6.95 -14.97 14.26
CA ASN A 28 7.54 -16.22 13.79
C ASN A 28 7.64 -16.17 12.27
N GLY A 29 8.69 -15.50 11.78
CA GLY A 29 8.95 -15.28 10.35
C GLY A 29 9.28 -13.82 10.05
N LEU A 30 9.30 -13.49 8.76
CA LEU A 30 9.54 -12.12 8.29
C LEU A 30 8.39 -11.18 8.65
N TRP A 31 7.14 -11.68 8.54
CA TRP A 31 5.94 -10.89 8.78
C TRP A 31 4.86 -11.66 9.51
N GLN A 32 3.95 -10.91 10.11
CA GLN A 32 2.75 -11.44 10.74
C GLN A 32 1.58 -10.49 10.53
N VAL A 33 0.45 -10.99 10.05
CA VAL A 33 -0.79 -10.21 9.98
C VAL A 33 -1.34 -10.06 11.41
N MET A 34 -1.41 -8.82 11.89
CA MET A 34 -1.97 -8.49 13.21
C MET A 34 -3.47 -8.29 13.16
N ARG A 35 -3.96 -7.64 12.10
CA ARG A 35 -5.37 -7.27 11.93
C ARG A 35 -5.73 -7.23 10.46
N GLY A 36 -6.99 -7.53 10.17
CA GLY A 36 -7.58 -7.40 8.85
C GLY A 36 -7.33 -8.58 7.92
N PRO A 37 -7.80 -8.48 6.67
CA PRO A 37 -7.87 -9.61 5.74
C PRO A 37 -6.65 -9.77 4.83
N CYS A 38 -5.55 -9.04 5.06
CA CYS A 38 -4.32 -9.26 4.30
C CYS A 38 -3.77 -10.67 4.53
N THR A 39 -3.10 -11.21 3.54
CA THR A 39 -2.56 -12.57 3.58
C THR A 39 -1.04 -12.57 3.39
N ILE A 40 -0.42 -13.66 3.81
CA ILE A 40 1.00 -13.93 3.61
C ILE A 40 1.11 -15.24 2.84
N GLU A 41 1.80 -15.23 1.72
CA GLU A 41 2.15 -16.40 0.92
C GLU A 41 3.67 -16.47 0.81
N GLU A 42 4.29 -17.51 1.39
CA GLU A 42 5.75 -17.66 1.41
C GLU A 42 6.46 -16.42 2.01
N GLU A 43 7.32 -15.77 1.21
CA GLU A 43 7.95 -14.48 1.51
C GLU A 43 7.26 -13.34 0.73
N CYS A 44 5.94 -13.41 0.52
CA CYS A 44 5.12 -12.30 0.01
C CYS A 44 3.96 -11.91 0.94
N ILE A 45 3.69 -10.61 1.04
CA ILE A 45 2.48 -10.04 1.63
C ILE A 45 1.55 -9.56 0.51
N LEU A 46 0.26 -9.78 0.70
CA LEU A 46 -0.76 -9.53 -0.30
C LEU A 46 -1.86 -8.63 0.28
N SER A 47 -2.39 -7.75 -0.57
CA SER A 47 -3.63 -7.05 -0.28
C SER A 47 -4.78 -8.05 -0.11
N PRO A 48 -5.86 -7.65 0.57
CA PRO A 48 -7.03 -8.50 0.68
C PRO A 48 -7.54 -8.90 -0.71
N ASN A 49 -8.09 -10.11 -0.81
CA ASN A 49 -8.71 -10.65 -2.03
C ASN A 49 -7.80 -10.79 -3.27
N TYR A 50 -6.51 -10.43 -3.19
CA TYR A 50 -5.55 -10.58 -4.29
C TYR A 50 -5.52 -12.03 -4.81
N PRO A 51 -5.49 -12.27 -6.13
CA PRO A 51 -5.30 -11.31 -7.24
C PRO A 51 -6.58 -10.60 -7.72
N GLY A 52 -7.71 -10.75 -7.02
CA GLY A 52 -8.91 -9.96 -7.25
C GLY A 52 -8.81 -8.57 -6.61
N ASN A 53 -9.81 -7.75 -6.88
CA ASN A 53 -9.96 -6.44 -6.27
C ASN A 53 -10.07 -6.52 -4.74
N TYR A 54 -9.39 -5.61 -4.04
CA TYR A 54 -9.74 -5.32 -2.65
C TYR A 54 -11.17 -4.78 -2.59
N SER A 55 -11.79 -4.82 -1.41
CA SER A 55 -13.12 -4.27 -1.17
C SER A 55 -13.03 -2.91 -0.49
N ASP A 56 -14.15 -2.19 -0.54
CA ASP A 56 -14.29 -0.89 0.09
C ASP A 56 -14.02 -0.97 1.60
N ASN A 57 -13.38 0.05 2.15
CA ASN A 57 -13.05 0.25 3.56
C ASN A 57 -12.16 -0.83 4.18
N GLU A 58 -11.53 -1.67 3.36
CA GLU A 58 -10.64 -2.70 3.86
C GLU A 58 -9.39 -2.10 4.49
N ARG A 59 -9.03 -2.64 5.66
CA ARG A 59 -7.84 -2.25 6.39
C ARG A 59 -7.13 -3.47 6.92
N CYS A 60 -5.81 -3.43 6.90
CA CYS A 60 -5.01 -4.44 7.55
C CYS A 60 -3.74 -3.86 8.16
N THR A 61 -3.17 -4.59 9.11
CA THR A 61 -1.91 -4.24 9.75
C THR A 61 -1.03 -5.47 9.79
N ILE A 62 0.18 -5.35 9.28
CA ILE A 62 1.18 -6.41 9.22
C ILE A 62 2.38 -5.94 10.04
N LEU A 63 2.84 -6.74 11.00
CA LEU A 63 4.07 -6.49 11.72
C LEU A 63 5.27 -7.03 10.94
N VAL A 64 6.36 -6.28 10.99
CA VAL A 64 7.62 -6.62 10.38
C VAL A 64 8.60 -7.08 11.45
N ASN A 65 9.22 -8.24 11.22
CA ASN A 65 10.34 -8.67 12.02
C ASN A 65 11.59 -7.87 11.64
N SER A 66 11.92 -6.87 12.45
CA SER A 66 13.06 -5.98 12.21
C SER A 66 14.42 -6.69 12.06
N THR A 67 14.62 -7.88 12.64
CA THR A 67 15.88 -8.61 12.54
C THR A 67 16.00 -9.42 11.25
N LEU A 68 14.87 -9.68 10.58
CA LEU A 68 14.78 -10.44 9.32
C LEU A 68 14.29 -9.54 8.16
N ALA A 69 14.14 -8.24 8.38
CA ALA A 69 13.60 -7.32 7.39
C ALA A 69 14.53 -7.24 6.17
N LYS A 70 13.96 -7.48 4.99
CA LYS A 70 14.61 -7.35 3.69
C LYS A 70 13.94 -6.25 2.86
N PRO A 71 14.61 -5.70 1.83
CA PRO A 71 13.98 -4.85 0.83
C PRO A 71 12.71 -5.49 0.24
N LEU A 72 11.68 -4.68 0.01
CA LEU A 72 10.48 -5.09 -0.69
C LEU A 72 10.70 -5.11 -2.19
N LYS A 73 10.23 -6.18 -2.84
CA LYS A 73 10.06 -6.27 -4.28
C LYS A 73 8.57 -6.23 -4.60
N THR A 74 8.17 -5.21 -5.34
CA THR A 74 6.82 -5.06 -5.87
C THR A 74 6.62 -6.03 -7.02
N ILE A 75 5.79 -7.04 -6.79
CA ILE A 75 5.38 -8.01 -7.83
C ILE A 75 4.14 -7.49 -8.56
N HIS A 76 3.24 -6.85 -7.81
CA HIS A 76 2.03 -6.26 -8.36
C HIS A 76 1.67 -4.97 -7.60
N TRP A 77 1.20 -3.98 -8.34
CA TRP A 77 0.78 -2.70 -7.79
C TRP A 77 -0.32 -2.06 -8.63
N ASP A 78 -1.53 -2.03 -8.08
CA ASP A 78 -2.72 -1.40 -8.65
C ASP A 78 -3.59 -0.86 -7.50
N VAL A 79 -3.28 0.35 -7.10
CA VAL A 79 -3.83 1.03 -5.91
C VAL A 79 -4.32 2.40 -6.35
N GLU A 80 -5.48 2.85 -5.84
CA GLU A 80 -5.98 4.18 -6.18
C GLU A 80 -4.97 5.28 -5.77
N TYR A 81 -4.93 6.35 -6.54
CA TYR A 81 -4.10 7.51 -6.21
C TYR A 81 -4.76 8.35 -5.11
N TRP A 82 -3.99 8.70 -4.07
CA TRP A 82 -4.36 9.53 -2.90
C TRP A 82 -5.34 8.94 -1.88
N PHE A 83 -6.31 8.14 -2.28
CA PHE A 83 -7.37 7.66 -1.39
C PHE A 83 -7.02 6.36 -0.70
N ASP A 84 -6.52 5.40 -1.49
CA ASP A 84 -6.02 4.13 -0.99
C ASP A 84 -4.50 4.19 -0.79
N TYR A 85 -4.00 3.61 0.29
CA TYR A 85 -2.57 3.68 0.56
C TYR A 85 -2.02 2.54 1.43
N LEU A 86 -0.76 2.22 1.16
CA LEU A 86 0.13 1.57 2.11
C LEU A 86 0.92 2.62 2.88
N HIS A 87 0.96 2.46 4.20
CA HIS A 87 1.83 3.23 5.07
C HIS A 87 2.94 2.33 5.62
N ILE A 88 4.18 2.63 5.23
CA ILE A 88 5.38 1.85 5.57
C ILE A 88 6.44 2.81 6.08
N SER A 89 6.95 2.56 7.29
CA SER A 89 8.06 3.33 7.88
C SER A 89 7.88 4.87 7.87
N GLY A 90 6.64 5.37 7.98
CA GLY A 90 6.35 6.81 7.95
C GLY A 90 5.99 7.39 6.58
N THR A 91 6.07 6.58 5.51
CA THR A 91 5.80 7.02 4.13
C THR A 91 4.53 6.38 3.58
N PHE A 92 3.72 7.16 2.88
CA PHE A 92 2.51 6.72 2.20
C PHE A 92 2.79 6.40 0.71
N TYR A 93 2.27 5.27 0.25
CA TYR A 93 2.42 4.73 -1.11
C TYR A 93 1.03 4.52 -1.72
N SER A 94 0.79 5.09 -2.90
CA SER A 94 -0.50 5.08 -3.61
C SER A 94 -0.31 5.37 -5.10
N GLY A 95 -1.31 5.08 -5.94
CA GLY A 95 -1.27 5.32 -7.39
C GLY A 95 -0.02 4.76 -8.07
N ARG A 96 0.84 5.62 -8.61
CA ARG A 96 2.11 5.20 -9.28
C ARG A 96 3.31 5.08 -8.34
N ASN A 97 3.15 5.43 -7.06
CA ASN A 97 4.22 5.42 -6.08
C ASN A 97 4.16 4.12 -5.26
N ASP A 98 4.88 3.09 -5.72
CA ASP A 98 4.96 1.80 -5.06
C ASP A 98 6.21 1.69 -4.15
N PRO A 99 6.24 0.79 -3.15
CA PRO A 99 7.32 0.69 -2.17
C PRO A 99 8.50 -0.18 -2.60
N GLN A 100 8.78 -0.28 -3.90
CA GLN A 100 9.89 -1.07 -4.42
C GLN A 100 11.24 -0.62 -3.82
N GLY A 101 11.99 -1.59 -3.31
CA GLY A 101 13.31 -1.41 -2.67
C GLY A 101 13.26 -0.92 -1.22
N VAL A 102 12.09 -0.61 -0.67
CA VAL A 102 11.94 -0.12 0.70
C VAL A 102 12.21 -1.25 1.69
N VAL A 103 13.06 -1.03 2.68
CA VAL A 103 13.19 -1.93 3.84
C VAL A 103 12.16 -1.52 4.89
N PRO A 104 11.12 -2.34 5.15
CA PRO A 104 10.03 -1.94 6.02
C PRO A 104 10.46 -2.08 7.49
N ALA A 105 9.96 -1.19 8.34
CA ALA A 105 10.22 -1.17 9.77
C ALA A 105 8.93 -0.93 10.56
N GLY A 106 8.81 -1.57 11.72
CA GLY A 106 7.61 -1.49 12.56
C GLY A 106 6.43 -2.24 11.93
N SER A 107 5.40 -1.50 11.51
CA SER A 107 4.18 -2.06 10.92
C SER A 107 3.92 -1.51 9.52
N ILE A 108 3.49 -2.38 8.63
CA ILE A 108 2.90 -2.04 7.33
C ILE A 108 1.38 -1.94 7.53
N GLN A 109 0.79 -0.83 7.10
CA GLN A 109 -0.65 -0.59 7.23
C GLN A 109 -1.27 -0.34 5.87
N TRP A 110 -2.34 -1.07 5.57
CA TRP A 110 -3.18 -0.87 4.39
C TRP A 110 -4.49 -0.20 4.78
N SER A 111 -4.93 0.75 3.97
CA SER A 111 -6.29 1.30 4.04
C SER A 111 -6.80 1.56 2.62
N ALA A 112 -7.99 1.05 2.35
CA ALA A 112 -8.82 1.49 1.25
C ALA A 112 -9.92 2.46 1.73
N ASP A 113 -10.43 3.30 0.84
CA ASP A 113 -11.58 4.17 1.08
C ASP A 113 -12.91 3.51 0.67
N GLU A 114 -13.98 4.28 0.47
CA GLU A 114 -15.32 3.74 0.20
C GLU A 114 -15.53 3.28 -1.25
N ASP A 115 -14.59 3.52 -2.17
CA ASP A 115 -14.73 3.21 -3.59
C ASP A 115 -13.51 2.45 -4.15
N THR A 116 -13.63 1.14 -4.33
CA THR A 116 -12.54 0.32 -4.86
C THR A 116 -12.19 0.65 -6.32
N HIS A 117 -10.92 0.99 -6.58
CA HIS A 117 -10.43 1.28 -7.93
C HIS A 117 -9.28 0.40 -8.44
N GLY A 118 -8.90 -0.66 -7.71
CA GLY A 118 -7.76 -1.50 -8.11
C GLY A 118 -7.80 -2.96 -7.67
N THR A 119 -6.91 -3.74 -8.26
CA THR A 119 -6.64 -5.16 -7.96
C THR A 119 -5.66 -5.37 -6.80
N GLY A 120 -5.14 -4.29 -6.23
CA GLY A 120 -4.33 -4.29 -5.03
C GLY A 120 -2.86 -4.56 -5.29
N TRP A 121 -2.20 -5.21 -4.34
CA TRP A 121 -0.74 -5.30 -4.32
C TRP A 121 -0.24 -6.65 -3.85
N LYS A 122 0.94 -7.03 -4.36
CA LYS A 122 1.74 -8.15 -3.88
C LYS A 122 3.18 -7.69 -3.74
N LEU A 123 3.69 -7.72 -2.52
CA LEU A 123 5.05 -7.30 -2.18
C LEU A 123 5.80 -8.48 -1.57
N CYS A 124 6.99 -8.78 -2.07
CA CYS A 124 7.79 -9.90 -1.58
C CYS A 124 9.10 -9.41 -0.95
N ALA A 125 9.64 -10.17 0.00
CA ALA A 125 10.95 -9.93 0.55
C ALA A 125 11.99 -10.30 -0.51
N SER A 126 13.00 -9.45 -0.71
CA SER A 126 14.06 -9.72 -1.68
C SER A 126 15.41 -9.33 -1.13
N ASP A 127 16.41 -10.18 -1.35
CA ASP A 127 17.81 -9.89 -1.03
C ASP A 127 18.45 -8.91 -2.05
N GLU A 128 17.74 -8.56 -3.13
CA GLU A 128 18.20 -7.53 -4.06
C GLU A 128 17.95 -6.13 -3.49
N ALA A 129 19.00 -5.53 -2.93
CA ALA A 129 19.07 -4.08 -2.81
C ALA A 129 19.02 -3.51 -4.23
N LEU A 130 17.94 -2.78 -4.54
CA LEU A 130 17.73 -2.26 -5.87
C LEU A 130 18.87 -1.34 -6.27
N THR A 131 19.59 -1.73 -7.31
CA THR A 131 20.36 -0.81 -8.13
C THR A 131 19.36 0.15 -8.76
N THR A 132 19.38 1.41 -8.31
CA THR A 132 18.67 2.50 -8.97
C THR A 132 19.03 2.50 -10.47
N THR A 133 18.18 1.89 -11.29
CA THR A 133 18.27 2.05 -12.73
C THR A 133 17.75 3.45 -13.00
N THR A 134 18.73 4.37 -13.03
CA THR A 134 18.63 5.69 -13.63
C THR A 134 17.76 5.60 -14.86
N ALA A 135 16.67 6.38 -14.85
CA ALA A 135 15.82 6.60 -15.99
C ALA A 135 16.69 6.96 -17.21
N GLY A 136 16.77 6.02 -18.16
CA GLY A 136 17.23 6.33 -19.50
C GLY A 136 16.24 7.29 -20.12
N VAL A 137 16.57 8.58 -20.06
CA VAL A 137 16.01 9.62 -20.93
C VAL A 137 16.49 9.31 -22.35
N ALA A 138 15.60 8.80 -23.19
CA ALA A 138 15.64 8.87 -24.64
C ALA A 138 14.23 8.45 -25.13
N GLU A 139 13.52 9.11 -26.03
CA GLU A 139 13.67 10.36 -26.77
C GLU A 139 12.28 10.52 -27.41
N ILE A 140 11.57 11.60 -27.12
CA ILE A 140 10.27 11.87 -27.74
C ILE A 140 10.47 12.20 -29.22
N THR A 141 10.21 11.25 -30.11
CA THR A 141 10.09 11.54 -31.55
C THR A 141 8.64 11.94 -31.84
N GLU A 142 8.47 13.24 -32.07
CA GLU A 142 7.27 13.91 -32.55
C GLU A 142 6.94 13.48 -34.00
N ALA A 143 5.71 13.04 -34.24
CA ALA A 143 5.14 12.99 -35.59
C ALA A 143 3.67 13.43 -35.53
N ALA A 144 3.48 14.74 -35.66
CA ALA A 144 2.20 15.33 -35.99
C ALA A 144 1.80 14.92 -37.42
N THR A 145 0.60 14.36 -37.59
CA THR A 145 -0.13 14.46 -38.87
C THR A 145 -1.62 14.55 -38.60
N THR A 146 -2.09 15.76 -38.90
CA THR A 146 -3.47 16.23 -39.05
C THR A 146 -4.30 15.37 -40.01
N SER A 147 -5.54 15.07 -39.60
CA SER A 147 -6.72 15.21 -40.47
C SER A 147 -7.99 15.31 -39.63
N GLU A 148 -8.68 16.44 -39.84
CA GLU A 148 -9.89 16.94 -39.19
C GLU A 148 -11.16 16.48 -39.98
N PRO A 149 -12.36 17.01 -39.73
CA PRO A 149 -13.47 16.35 -39.02
C PRO A 149 -14.62 15.91 -39.96
N SER A 150 -15.59 15.13 -39.44
CA SER A 150 -17.01 15.18 -39.89
C SER A 150 -17.96 14.42 -38.94
N THR A 151 -18.68 15.21 -38.15
CA THR A 151 -20.10 15.13 -37.76
C THR A 151 -20.98 13.91 -38.13
N SER A 152 -21.65 13.33 -37.13
CA SER A 152 -23.07 12.90 -37.19
C SER A 152 -23.68 12.87 -35.76
N SER A 153 -24.49 13.89 -35.43
CA SER A 153 -25.96 13.86 -35.30
C SER A 153 -26.52 13.15 -34.05
N SER A 154 -26.75 13.95 -33.00
CA SER A 154 -27.62 13.64 -31.86
C SER A 154 -29.02 14.20 -32.15
N THR A 155 -30.03 13.33 -32.12
CA THR A 155 -31.44 13.70 -32.11
C THR A 155 -32.02 13.23 -30.77
N SER A 156 -32.29 14.17 -29.87
CA SER A 156 -33.04 13.93 -28.62
C SER A 156 -34.27 14.83 -28.64
N PRO A 157 -35.49 14.28 -28.57
CA PRO A 157 -36.71 15.08 -28.56
C PRO A 157 -37.01 15.69 -27.18
N GLU A 158 -37.53 16.91 -27.28
CA GLU A 158 -37.96 17.91 -26.30
C GLU A 158 -38.90 17.39 -25.18
N PRO A 159 -38.77 17.88 -23.92
CA PRO A 159 -39.74 17.61 -22.87
C PRO A 159 -40.95 18.54 -22.96
N SER A 160 -42.14 17.95 -22.96
CA SER A 160 -43.42 18.66 -22.93
C SER A 160 -43.75 19.18 -21.54
N VAL A 161 -44.18 20.44 -21.46
CA VAL A 161 -44.67 21.12 -20.25
C VAL A 161 -46.20 20.97 -20.18
N PRO A 162 -46.81 20.56 -19.05
CA PRO A 162 -48.25 20.64 -18.88
C PRO A 162 -48.68 21.96 -18.22
N ALA A 163 -49.94 22.34 -18.49
CA ALA A 163 -50.64 23.53 -18.03
C ALA A 163 -51.00 23.52 -16.53
#